data_AF-A0A6N8L1W3-F1
#
_entry.id   AF-A0A6N8L1W3-F1
#
_cell.length_a   1.000
_cell.length_b   1.000
_cell.length_c   1.000
_cell.angle_alpha   90.00
_cell.angle_beta   90.00
_cell.angle_gamma   90.00
#
_symmetry.space_group_name_H-M   'P 1'
#
loop_
_entity.id
_entity.type
_entity.pdbx_description
1 polymer ?
#
loop_
_entity_poly.entity_id
_entity_poly.type
_entity_poly.pdbx_seq_one_letter_code
_entity_poly.pdbx_strand_id
1 'polypeptide(L)'
;MLNNQLLDNERVLAGLRSLNQRYSYYLEDEGKWLDGGFEILVAPDNQAEDPQFAPLHVKKEIFMMLPVEIREEIQKLIEVE
;
A
#
# COMPACT_ATOMS: atom_id res chain seq x y z
N MET A 1 -20.22 -14.96 -7.21
CA MET A 1 -19.86 -14.15 -6.03
C MET A 1 -18.91 -13.09 -6.55
N LEU A 2 -19.21 -11.79 -6.40
CA LEU A 2 -18.20 -10.77 -6.67
C LEU A 2 -17.03 -11.07 -5.72
N ASN A 3 -15.82 -11.19 -6.25
CA ASN A 3 -14.66 -11.56 -5.43
C ASN A 3 -14.28 -10.36 -4.55
N ASN A 4 -14.82 -10.35 -3.32
CA ASN A 4 -14.61 -9.30 -2.33
C ASN A 4 -13.12 -8.96 -2.16
N GLN A 5 -12.24 -9.96 -2.24
CA GLN A 5 -10.79 -9.75 -2.13
C GLN A 5 -10.20 -8.89 -3.26
N LEU A 6 -10.66 -9.05 -4.50
CA LEU A 6 -10.21 -8.24 -5.62
C LEU A 6 -10.64 -6.78 -5.41
N LEU A 7 -11.89 -6.58 -4.99
CA LEU A 7 -12.45 -5.27 -4.69
C LEU A 7 -11.70 -4.59 -3.52
N ASP A 8 -11.36 -5.36 -2.49
CA ASP A 8 -10.59 -4.88 -1.34
C ASP A 8 -9.17 -4.47 -1.75
N ASN A 9 -8.50 -5.28 -2.58
CA ASN A 9 -7.18 -4.95 -3.12
C ASN A 9 -7.22 -3.67 -3.96
N GLU A 10 -8.24 -3.52 -4.83
CA GLU A 10 -8.43 -2.29 -5.61
C GLU A 10 -8.69 -1.07 -4.73
N ARG A 11 -9.47 -1.22 -3.66
CA ARG A 11 -9.74 -0.16 -2.68
C ARG A 11 -8.45 0.31 -1.99
N VAL A 12 -7.61 -0.63 -1.55
CA VAL A 12 -6.32 -0.34 -0.93
C VAL A 12 -5.41 0.41 -1.91
N LEU A 13 -5.26 -0.09 -3.13
CA LEU A 13 -4.41 0.53 -4.16
C LEU A 13 -4.91 1.94 -4.54
N ALA A 14 -6.22 2.13 -4.65
CA ALA A 14 -6.81 3.45 -4.91
C ALA A 14 -6.55 4.43 -3.75
N GLY A 15 -6.63 3.96 -2.51
CA GLY A 15 -6.25 4.73 -1.33
C GLY A 15 -4.78 5.17 -1.36
N LEU A 16 -3.86 4.25 -1.66
CA LEU A 16 -2.42 4.55 -1.75
C LEU A 16 -2.12 5.56 -2.86
N ARG A 17 -2.77 5.45 -4.03
CA ARG A 17 -2.65 6.45 -5.10
C ARG A 17 -3.12 7.83 -4.70
N SER A 18 -4.17 7.90 -3.88
CA SER A 18 -4.66 9.17 -3.35
C SER A 18 -3.66 9.79 -2.38
N LEU A 19 -2.98 8.97 -1.57
CA LEU A 19 -1.88 9.43 -0.73
C LEU A 19 -0.67 9.89 -1.54
N ASN A 20 -0.36 9.27 -2.70
CA ASN A 20 0.73 9.73 -3.56
C ASN A 20 0.52 11.18 -4.00
N GLN A 21 -0.71 11.56 -4.36
CA GLN A 21 -1.03 12.93 -4.74
C GLN A 21 -0.90 13.90 -3.57
N ARG A 22 -1.29 13.46 -2.36
CA ARG A 22 -1.24 14.28 -1.16
C ARG A 22 0.20 14.51 -0.66
N TYR A 23 1.04 13.48 -0.77
CA TYR A 23 2.43 13.49 -0.32
C TYR A 23 3.42 13.52 -1.50
N SER A 24 3.02 14.13 -2.62
CA SER A 24 3.85 14.21 -3.82
C SER A 24 5.20 14.86 -3.54
N TYR A 25 5.23 15.95 -2.76
CA TYR A 25 6.46 16.61 -2.35
C TYR A 25 7.41 15.67 -1.59
N TYR A 26 6.88 14.85 -0.67
CA TYR A 26 7.68 13.85 0.03
C TYR A 26 8.23 12.81 -0.95
N LEU A 27 7.38 12.24 -1.81
CA LEU A 27 7.79 11.23 -2.81
C LEU A 27 8.84 11.77 -3.80
N GLU A 28 8.76 13.06 -4.14
CA GLU A 28 9.69 13.75 -5.05
C GLU A 28 11.01 14.16 -4.41
N ASP A 29 11.16 14.11 -3.08
CA ASP A 29 12.39 14.50 -2.38
C ASP A 29 12.94 13.38 -1.50
N GLU A 30 12.39 13.21 -0.30
CA GLU A 30 12.85 12.23 0.71
C GLU A 30 12.42 10.80 0.39
N GLY A 31 11.26 10.64 -0.25
CA GLY A 31 10.59 9.38 -0.55
C GLY A 31 10.96 8.75 -1.88
N LYS A 32 11.96 9.26 -2.61
CA LYS A 32 12.37 8.77 -3.95
C LYS A 32 12.66 7.27 -3.99
N TRP A 33 13.10 6.70 -2.87
CA TRP A 33 13.39 5.28 -2.72
C TRP A 33 12.15 4.37 -2.81
N LEU A 34 10.94 4.94 -2.79
CA LEU A 34 9.67 4.25 -3.01
C LEU A 34 9.30 4.12 -4.51
N ASP A 35 10.19 4.50 -5.42
CA ASP A 35 9.97 4.48 -6.87
C ASP A 35 8.70 5.25 -7.30
N GLY A 36 8.42 6.35 -6.59
CA GLY A 36 7.36 7.30 -6.94
C GLY A 36 5.96 6.96 -6.40
N GLY A 37 5.80 5.96 -5.52
CA GLY A 37 4.48 5.70 -4.94
C GLY A 37 4.44 4.76 -3.73
N PHE A 38 3.36 4.86 -2.95
CA PHE A 38 3.11 4.04 -1.78
C PHE A 38 2.61 2.63 -2.14
N GLU A 39 2.27 2.34 -3.39
CA GLU A 39 1.88 0.99 -3.83
C GLU A 39 2.99 -0.03 -3.59
N ILE A 40 4.26 0.40 -3.54
CA ILE A 40 5.39 -0.48 -3.23
C ILE A 40 5.30 -1.10 -1.83
N LEU A 41 4.54 -0.48 -0.91
CA LEU A 41 4.34 -0.94 0.46
C LEU A 41 3.55 -2.23 0.54
N VAL A 42 2.84 -2.60 -0.52
CA VAL A 42 2.04 -3.81 -0.56
C VAL A 42 2.55 -4.77 -1.63
N ALA A 43 2.34 -6.06 -1.41
CA ALA A 43 2.50 -7.08 -2.42
C ALA A 43 1.43 -8.16 -2.24
N PRO A 44 1.04 -8.87 -3.32
CA PRO A 44 0.17 -10.03 -3.20
C PRO A 44 0.88 -11.12 -2.39
N ASP A 45 0.13 -11.83 -1.55
CA ASP A 45 0.63 -13.03 -0.90
C ASP A 45 0.93 -14.12 -1.94
N ASN A 46 2.22 -14.42 -2.13
CA ASN A 46 2.70 -15.41 -3.09
C ASN A 46 2.35 -16.85 -2.69
N GLN A 47 1.81 -17.07 -1.49
CA GLN A 47 1.35 -18.39 -1.02
C GLN A 47 -0.12 -18.66 -1.35
N ALA A 48 -0.85 -17.69 -1.91
CA ALA A 48 -2.24 -17.88 -2.29
C ALA A 48 -2.39 -18.88 -3.45
N GLU A 49 -3.41 -19.75 -3.37
CA GLU A 49 -3.73 -20.73 -4.42
C GLU A 49 -4.09 -20.06 -5.76
N ASP A 50 -4.68 -18.86 -5.72
CA ASP A 50 -4.95 -18.03 -6.89
C ASP A 50 -4.29 -16.65 -6.73
N PRO A 51 -3.24 -16.35 -7.51
CA PRO A 51 -2.54 -15.07 -7.48
C PRO A 51 -3.44 -13.85 -7.74
N GLN A 52 -4.56 -14.02 -8.46
CA GLN A 52 -5.49 -12.91 -8.74
C GLN A 52 -6.34 -12.54 -7.53
N PHE A 53 -6.49 -13.45 -6.57
CA PHE A 53 -7.24 -13.25 -5.33
C PHE A 53 -6.34 -13.31 -4.10
N ALA A 54 -5.03 -13.18 -4.30
CA ALA A 54 -4.10 -13.10 -3.19
C ALA A 54 -4.38 -11.82 -2.38
N PRO A 55 -4.53 -11.92 -1.05
CA PRO A 55 -4.60 -10.74 -0.21
C PRO A 55 -3.29 -9.95 -0.30
N LEU A 56 -3.39 -8.62 -0.19
CA LEU A 56 -2.22 -7.76 -0.10
C LEU A 56 -1.62 -7.85 1.31
N HIS A 57 -0.31 -8.10 1.39
CA HIS A 57 0.46 -7.98 2.61
C HIS A 57 1.29 -6.70 2.61
N VAL A 58 1.45 -6.10 3.78
CA VAL A 58 2.28 -4.90 3.97
C VAL A 58 3.73 -5.32 4.18
N LYS A 59 4.64 -4.75 3.39
CA LYS A 59 6.09 -4.83 3.57
C LYS A 59 6.50 -3.96 4.75
N LYS A 60 6.43 -4.53 5.96
CA LYS A 60 6.61 -3.81 7.22
C LYS A 60 7.94 -3.07 7.28
N GLU A 61 9.00 -3.62 6.72
CA GLU A 61 10.33 -3.00 6.65
C GLU A 61 10.31 -1.66 5.90
N ILE A 62 9.61 -1.60 4.75
CA ILE A 62 9.44 -0.37 3.97
C ILE A 62 8.49 0.58 4.71
N PHE A 63 7.38 0.05 5.21
CA PHE A 63 6.40 0.84 5.96
C PHE A 63 7.01 1.54 7.18
N MET A 64 7.87 0.86 7.94
CA MET A 64 8.49 1.41 9.15
C MET A 64 9.55 2.48 8.88
N MET A 65 10.03 2.61 7.64
CA MET A 65 10.92 3.69 7.22
C MET A 65 10.20 4.99 6.90
N LEU A 66 8.86 4.96 6.79
CA LEU A 66 8.07 6.16 6.51
C LEU A 66 7.95 7.08 7.73
N PRO A 67 7.83 8.40 7.52
CA PRO A 67 7.43 9.35 8.55
C PRO A 67 6.16 8.92 9.28
N VAL A 68 6.07 9.23 10.57
CA VAL A 68 4.94 8.83 11.44
C VAL A 68 3.61 9.29 10.86
N GLU A 69 3.53 10.52 10.34
CA GLU A 69 2.28 11.09 9.84
C GLU A 69 1.78 10.33 8.61
N ILE A 70 2.69 9.90 7.73
CA ILE A 70 2.37 9.13 6.53
C ILE A 70 1.92 7.71 6.91
N ARG A 71 2.58 7.09 7.89
CA ARG A 71 2.21 5.75 8.41
C ARG A 71 0.80 5.72 8.99
N GLU A 72 0.42 6.75 9.75
CA GLU A 72 -0.92 6.86 10.32
C GLU A 72 -2.02 6.97 9.25
N GLU A 73 -1.74 7.61 8.12
CA GLU A 73 -2.71 7.68 7.02
C GLU A 73 -2.83 6.35 6.27
N ILE A 74 -1.71 5.66 6.05
CA ILE A 74 -1.70 4.35 5.42
C ILE A 74 -2.40 3.31 6.29
N GLN A 75 -2.23 3.34 7.62
CA GLN A 75 -2.93 2.44 8.56
C GLN A 75 -4.45 2.55 8.52
N LYS A 76 -4.99 3.69 8.06
CA LYS A 76 -6.45 3.85 7.85
C LYS A 76 -6.94 3.13 6.60
N LEU A 77 -6.04 2.81 5.67
CA LEU A 77 -6.36 2.17 4.38
C LEU A 77 -6.15 0.66 4.43
N ILE A 78 -5.14 0.22 5.16
CA ILE A 78 -4.69 -1.18 5.23
C ILE A 78 -4.52 -1.57 6.69
N GLU A 79 -5.04 -2.74 7.06
CA GLU A 79 -4.76 -3.31 8.38
C GLU A 79 -3.27 -3.66 8.46
N VAL A 80 -2.53 -2.90 9.27
CA VAL A 80 -1.14 -3.19 9.59
C VAL A 80 -1.13 -3.89 10.96
N GLU A 81 -1.11 -5.21 10.96
CA GLU A 81 -0.94 -6.02 12.19
C GLU A 81 0.44 -5.86 12.84
#